data_AF-A0A6M3L996-F1
#
_entry.id   AF-A0A6M3L996-F1
#
_cell.length_a   1.000
_cell.length_b   1.000
_cell.length_c   1.000
_cell.angle_alpha   90.00
_cell.angle_beta   90.00
_cell.angle_gamma   90.00
#
_symmetry.space_group_name_H-M   'P 1'
#
loop_
_entity.id
_entity.type
_entity.pdbx_description
1 polymer ?
#
loop_
_entity_poly.entity_id
_entity_poly.type
_entity_poly.pdbx_seq_one_letter_code
_entity_poly.pdbx_strand_id
1 'polypeptide(L)'
;MPISNVKGTGWTWYHADQVNIRDAEIGDGSKVGSFVVIGPNVVIGKNCSIQDFCFIPEGVIIEDGVFVGPGVRFLNDKYPPSHGAWRLQEPTRVGRNAVIGGGAIIMPGIKIGHDAKIGAGALVMKEVYPFEVVVCKVDTMKIVSGWGGRR
;
A
#
# COMPACT_ATOMS: atom_id res chain seq x y z
N MET A 1 -2.19 18.38 -1.26
CA MET A 1 -1.48 19.13 -0.21
C MET A 1 -0.03 18.67 -0.24
N PRO A 2 0.95 19.57 -0.16
CA PRO A 2 2.36 19.21 -0.16
C PRO A 2 2.78 18.50 1.13
N ILE A 3 3.98 17.92 1.11
CA ILE A 3 4.65 17.20 2.20
C ILE A 3 4.71 18.06 3.48
N SER A 4 4.36 17.47 4.62
CA SER A 4 4.42 18.14 5.93
C SER A 4 4.84 17.17 7.04
N ASN A 5 5.72 17.61 7.94
CA ASN A 5 6.14 16.89 9.14
C ASN A 5 6.60 15.44 8.90
N VAL A 6 7.45 15.20 7.89
CA VAL A 6 8.04 13.89 7.63
C VAL A 6 9.37 13.75 8.36
N LYS A 7 9.53 12.69 9.15
CA LYS A 7 10.76 12.44 9.90
C LYS A 7 11.73 11.50 9.17
N GLY A 8 13.02 11.81 9.37
CA GLY A 8 14.21 11.00 9.06
C GLY A 8 15.00 11.47 7.82
N THR A 9 16.02 10.72 7.37
CA THR A 9 17.03 11.18 6.39
C THR A 9 17.20 10.25 5.16
N GLY A 10 17.76 10.75 4.04
CA GLY A 10 18.23 9.87 2.95
C GLY A 10 17.17 9.25 2.02
N TRP A 11 15.97 9.81 1.97
CA TRP A 11 14.91 9.44 1.00
C TRP A 11 15.17 10.07 -0.37
N THR A 12 14.65 9.45 -1.42
CA THR A 12 14.61 10.06 -2.76
C THR A 12 13.17 10.16 -3.26
N TRP A 13 12.78 11.36 -3.69
CA TRP A 13 11.54 11.65 -4.41
C TRP A 13 11.87 11.71 -5.91
N TYR A 14 11.01 11.13 -6.74
CA TYR A 14 11.12 11.35 -8.19
C TYR A 14 10.41 12.65 -8.61
N HIS A 15 9.27 12.99 -7.97
CA HIS A 15 8.49 14.22 -8.21
C HIS A 15 7.84 14.72 -6.91
N ALA A 16 8.55 15.55 -6.13
CA ALA A 16 8.13 15.99 -4.79
C ALA A 16 6.84 16.85 -4.80
N ASP A 17 6.53 17.49 -5.92
CA ASP A 17 5.32 18.27 -6.18
C ASP A 17 4.07 17.40 -6.34
N GLN A 18 4.24 16.10 -6.59
CA GLN A 18 3.16 15.17 -6.90
C GLN A 18 2.82 14.22 -5.75
N VAL A 19 3.39 14.44 -4.56
CA VAL A 19 3.27 13.53 -3.41
C VAL A 19 2.60 14.24 -2.24
N ASN A 20 1.72 13.53 -1.52
CA ASN A 20 1.02 14.05 -0.34
C ASN A 20 1.33 13.20 0.88
N ILE A 21 2.19 13.71 1.76
CA ILE A 21 2.63 13.02 2.98
C ILE A 21 2.39 13.94 4.16
N ARG A 22 1.79 13.43 5.22
CA ARG A 22 1.45 14.19 6.43
C ARG A 22 1.84 13.40 7.65
N ASP A 23 2.57 14.02 8.57
CA ASP A 23 2.82 13.50 9.94
C ASP A 23 3.24 12.01 9.96
N ALA A 24 4.18 11.63 9.09
CA ALA A 24 4.60 10.25 8.88
C ALA A 24 6.10 10.06 9.15
N GLU A 25 6.45 8.83 9.51
CA GLU A 25 7.84 8.40 9.68
C GLU A 25 8.21 7.47 8.53
N ILE A 26 9.31 7.76 7.86
CA ILE A 26 9.89 6.88 6.84
C ILE A 26 11.29 6.49 7.36
N GLY A 27 11.82 5.30 7.04
CA GLY A 27 13.16 4.79 7.45
C GLY A 27 14.23 4.77 6.32
N ASP A 28 15.46 5.21 6.61
CA ASP A 28 16.46 5.64 5.59
C ASP A 28 16.60 4.68 4.39
N GLY A 29 16.88 5.23 3.21
CA GLY A 29 17.03 4.46 1.95
C GLY A 29 15.71 4.07 1.29
N SER A 30 14.57 4.40 1.91
CA SER A 30 13.26 4.20 1.31
C SER A 30 12.98 5.17 0.16
N LYS A 31 12.24 4.68 -0.83
CA LYS A 31 11.87 5.42 -2.06
C LYS A 31 10.37 5.56 -2.16
N VAL A 32 9.90 6.75 -2.51
CA VAL A 32 8.48 7.05 -2.69
C VAL A 32 8.25 7.57 -4.12
N GLY A 33 7.39 6.87 -4.85
CA GLY A 33 6.96 7.20 -6.20
C GLY A 33 6.02 8.40 -6.27
N SER A 34 5.60 8.72 -7.49
CA SER A 34 4.73 9.86 -7.79
C SER A 34 3.28 9.57 -7.42
N PHE A 35 2.50 10.61 -7.10
CA PHE A 35 1.07 10.49 -6.76
C PHE A 35 0.77 9.56 -5.58
N VAL A 36 1.76 9.29 -4.74
CA VAL A 36 1.60 8.55 -3.49
C VAL A 36 0.95 9.46 -2.44
N VAL A 37 0.01 8.89 -1.71
CA VAL A 37 -0.61 9.52 -0.54
C VAL A 37 -0.25 8.70 0.69
N ILE A 38 0.40 9.35 1.67
CA ILE A 38 0.71 8.78 2.99
C ILE A 38 0.02 9.65 4.05
N GLY A 39 -0.88 9.03 4.80
CA GLY A 39 -1.64 9.68 5.88
C GLY A 39 -0.83 9.88 7.17
N PRO A 40 -1.42 10.58 8.15
CA PRO A 40 -0.81 10.79 9.46
C PRO A 40 -0.57 9.48 10.21
N ASN A 41 0.44 9.46 11.07
CA ASN A 41 0.79 8.33 11.94
C ASN A 41 1.13 7.04 11.17
N VAL A 42 1.46 7.15 9.88
CA VAL A 42 2.02 6.04 9.11
C VAL A 42 3.51 5.89 9.43
N VAL A 43 3.94 4.65 9.58
CA VAL A 43 5.36 4.30 9.77
C VAL A 43 5.80 3.42 8.61
N ILE A 44 6.86 3.82 7.93
CA ILE A 44 7.52 3.06 6.87
C ILE A 44 8.97 2.83 7.31
N GLY A 45 9.43 1.59 7.26
CA GLY A 45 10.78 1.20 7.65
C GLY A 45 11.86 1.62 6.66
N LYS A 46 13.03 1.02 6.81
CA LYS A 46 14.23 1.25 5.99
C LYS A 46 14.20 0.50 4.68
N ASN A 47 14.81 1.08 3.64
CA ASN A 47 14.98 0.43 2.33
C ASN A 47 13.67 -0.10 1.69
N CYS A 48 12.54 0.55 1.98
CA CYS A 48 11.26 0.23 1.37
C CYS A 48 11.14 0.87 -0.01
N SER A 49 10.32 0.27 -0.87
CA SER A 49 10.00 0.85 -2.17
C SER A 49 8.50 0.98 -2.30
N ILE A 50 8.02 2.22 -2.24
CA ILE A 50 6.61 2.58 -2.42
C ILE A 50 6.47 3.13 -3.83
N GLN A 51 5.84 2.36 -4.71
CA GLN A 51 5.69 2.72 -6.11
C GLN A 51 4.53 3.71 -6.33
N ASP A 52 4.43 4.24 -7.55
CA ASP A 52 3.50 5.30 -7.92
C ASP A 52 2.03 4.96 -7.60
N PHE A 53 1.21 6.00 -7.35
CA PHE A 53 -0.24 5.91 -7.13
C PHE A 53 -0.70 5.08 -5.93
N CYS A 54 0.19 4.79 -4.97
CA CYS A 54 -0.21 4.11 -3.74
C CYS A 54 -1.01 5.02 -2.80
N PHE A 55 -1.96 4.42 -2.07
CA PHE A 55 -2.68 5.08 -0.97
C PHE A 55 -2.43 4.33 0.33
N ILE A 56 -1.80 5.00 1.29
CA ILE A 56 -1.40 4.47 2.60
C ILE A 56 -2.02 5.38 3.68
N PRO A 57 -3.22 5.06 4.18
CA PRO A 57 -3.90 5.88 5.18
C PRO A 57 -3.33 5.68 6.59
N GLU A 58 -3.81 6.50 7.52
CA GLU A 58 -3.49 6.39 8.94
C GLU A 58 -3.67 4.96 9.48
N GLY A 59 -2.77 4.56 10.39
CA GLY A 59 -2.80 3.23 11.02
C GLY A 59 -2.09 2.13 10.24
N VAL A 60 -1.34 2.47 9.18
CA VAL A 60 -0.51 1.51 8.46
C VAL A 60 0.93 1.55 8.96
N ILE A 61 1.49 0.37 9.24
CA ILE A 61 2.87 0.17 9.65
C ILE A 61 3.52 -0.78 8.63
N ILE A 62 4.55 -0.31 7.96
CA ILE A 62 5.35 -1.04 6.96
C ILE A 62 6.76 -1.19 7.52
N GLU A 63 7.21 -2.42 7.72
CA GLU A 63 8.56 -2.72 8.21
C GLU A 63 9.62 -2.60 7.09
N ASP A 64 10.89 -2.81 7.44
CA ASP A 64 12.03 -2.64 6.54
C ASP A 64 11.96 -3.55 5.30
N GLY A 65 12.50 -3.07 4.17
CA GLY A 65 12.70 -3.86 2.96
C GLY A 65 11.41 -4.21 2.21
N VAL A 66 10.26 -3.65 2.60
CA VAL A 66 8.99 -3.95 1.95
C VAL A 66 8.91 -3.28 0.58
N PHE A 67 8.42 -4.05 -0.40
CA PHE A 67 8.06 -3.54 -1.72
C PHE A 67 6.55 -3.39 -1.84
N VAL A 68 6.07 -2.19 -2.12
CA VAL A 68 4.66 -1.89 -2.40
C VAL A 68 4.54 -1.48 -3.86
N GLY A 69 3.97 -2.37 -4.68
CA GLY A 69 3.79 -2.18 -6.11
C GLY A 69 2.85 -1.03 -6.45
N PRO A 70 2.86 -0.56 -7.72
CA PRO A 70 2.13 0.64 -8.10
C PRO A 70 0.62 0.47 -7.94
N GLY A 71 -0.07 1.52 -7.51
CA GLY A 71 -1.52 1.54 -7.38
C GLY A 71 -2.07 0.68 -6.22
N VAL A 72 -1.24 0.21 -5.30
CA VAL A 72 -1.71 -0.53 -4.11
C VAL A 72 -2.54 0.39 -3.20
N ARG A 73 -3.64 -0.15 -2.66
CA ARG A 73 -4.55 0.57 -1.77
C ARG A 73 -4.63 -0.13 -0.43
N PHE A 74 -4.17 0.55 0.62
CA PHE A 74 -4.48 0.18 1.99
C PHE A 74 -5.78 0.88 2.41
N LEU A 75 -6.61 0.19 3.19
CA LEU A 75 -7.81 0.75 3.80
C LEU A 75 -7.63 0.79 5.33
N ASN A 76 -8.24 1.76 6.00
CA ASN A 76 -8.13 1.97 7.45
C ASN A 76 -9.47 1.93 8.20
N ASP A 77 -10.58 1.84 7.48
CA ASP A 77 -11.91 1.66 8.06
C ASP A 77 -12.69 0.60 7.28
N LYS A 78 -13.19 -0.40 7.99
CA LYS A 78 -14.00 -1.50 7.46
C LYS A 78 -15.45 -1.08 7.24
N TYR A 79 -15.92 -0.09 8.00
CA TYR A 79 -17.29 0.41 7.98
C TYR A 79 -17.30 1.94 7.99
N PRO A 80 -16.75 2.59 6.94
CA PRO A 80 -16.62 4.04 6.91
C PRO A 80 -18.01 4.70 7.01
N PRO A 81 -18.23 5.59 7.98
CA PRO A 81 -19.50 6.28 8.11
C PRO A 81 -19.67 7.30 6.98
N SER A 82 -20.89 7.43 6.45
CA SER A 82 -21.21 8.52 5.52
C SER A 82 -21.34 9.88 6.21
N HIS A 83 -21.58 9.88 7.53
CA HIS A 83 -21.72 11.06 8.38
C HIS A 83 -21.21 10.77 9.80
N GLY A 84 -20.61 11.77 10.46
CA GLY A 84 -20.14 11.64 11.84
C GLY A 84 -18.65 11.31 11.96
N ALA A 85 -18.20 11.10 13.20
CA ALA A 85 -16.81 10.78 13.48
C ALA A 85 -16.49 9.33 13.09
N TRP A 86 -15.33 9.13 12.50
CA TRP A 86 -14.76 7.80 12.29
C TRP A 86 -13.78 7.49 13.42
N ARG A 87 -13.45 6.21 13.58
CA ARG A 87 -12.43 5.75 14.53
C ARG A 87 -11.49 4.81 13.82
N LEU A 88 -10.19 5.05 13.98
CA LEU A 88 -9.18 4.13 13.50
C LEU A 88 -9.38 2.75 14.15
N GLN A 89 -9.44 1.71 13.31
CA GLN A 89 -9.52 0.33 13.77
C GLN A 89 -8.13 -0.19 14.16
N GLU A 90 -7.98 -1.50 14.27
CA GLU A 90 -6.66 -2.12 14.46
C GLU A 90 -5.71 -1.72 13.32
N PRO A 91 -4.43 -1.45 13.62
CA PRO A 91 -3.46 -1.06 12.60
C PRO A 91 -3.17 -2.21 11.63
N THR A 92 -3.01 -1.87 10.35
CA THR A 92 -2.52 -2.81 9.33
C THR A 92 -0.99 -2.88 9.43
N ARG A 93 -0.44 -4.09 9.47
CA ARG A 93 1.01 -4.32 9.64
C ARG A 93 1.55 -5.15 8.49
N VAL A 94 2.61 -4.65 7.85
CA VAL A 94 3.32 -5.35 6.77
C VAL A 94 4.73 -5.68 7.26
N GLY A 95 5.00 -6.97 7.41
CA GLY A 95 6.25 -7.49 7.93
C GLY A 95 7.42 -7.30 6.98
N ARG A 96 8.63 -7.30 7.54
CA ARG A 96 9.90 -7.10 6.84
C ARG A 96 10.00 -7.91 5.54
N ASN A 97 10.56 -7.31 4.49
CA ASN A 97 10.78 -7.92 3.16
C ASN A 97 9.53 -8.43 2.44
N ALA A 98 8.32 -8.18 2.95
CA ALA A 98 7.11 -8.56 2.23
C ALA A 98 7.00 -7.82 0.89
N VAL A 99 6.36 -8.46 -0.08
CA VAL A 99 6.13 -7.92 -1.42
C VAL A 99 4.65 -7.83 -1.67
N ILE A 100 4.15 -6.64 -1.98
CA ILE A 100 2.76 -6.41 -2.38
C ILE A 100 2.73 -6.05 -3.86
N GLY A 101 2.15 -6.94 -4.68
CA GLY A 101 2.01 -6.74 -6.12
C GLY A 101 1.13 -5.54 -6.47
N GLY A 102 1.40 -4.92 -7.62
CA GLY A 102 0.69 -3.72 -8.06
C GLY A 102 -0.82 -3.90 -8.14
N GLY A 103 -1.57 -2.86 -7.77
CA GLY A 103 -3.03 -2.82 -7.79
C GLY A 103 -3.72 -3.69 -6.73
N ALA A 104 -2.97 -4.30 -5.79
CA ALA A 104 -3.59 -5.03 -4.67
C ALA A 104 -4.34 -4.09 -3.72
N ILE A 105 -5.39 -4.62 -3.07
CA ILE A 105 -6.19 -3.93 -2.06
C ILE A 105 -6.04 -4.67 -0.73
N ILE A 106 -5.61 -3.96 0.31
CA ILE A 106 -5.38 -4.50 1.65
C ILE A 106 -6.48 -3.97 2.58
N MET A 107 -7.30 -4.86 3.12
CA MET A 107 -8.35 -4.49 4.08
C MET A 107 -7.74 -4.03 5.43
N PRO A 108 -8.49 -3.23 6.21
CA PRO A 108 -7.99 -2.70 7.49
C PRO A 108 -7.70 -3.78 8.53
N GLY A 109 -6.71 -3.54 9.38
CA GLY A 109 -6.37 -4.39 10.54
C GLY A 109 -5.71 -5.72 10.18
N ILE A 110 -5.22 -5.86 8.96
CA ILE A 110 -4.57 -7.10 8.49
C ILE A 110 -3.09 -7.10 8.86
N LYS A 111 -2.60 -8.27 9.31
CA LYS A 111 -1.17 -8.56 9.42
C LYS A 111 -0.71 -9.36 8.21
N ILE A 112 0.32 -8.87 7.54
CA ILE A 112 1.04 -9.56 6.48
C ILE A 112 2.41 -9.92 7.05
N GLY A 113 2.72 -11.22 7.11
CA GLY A 113 3.97 -11.72 7.67
C GLY A 113 5.20 -11.30 6.88
N HIS A 114 6.37 -11.42 7.50
CA HIS A 114 7.64 -11.16 6.83
C HIS A 114 7.86 -12.12 5.65
N ASP A 115 8.53 -11.62 4.61
CA ASP A 115 8.82 -12.34 3.37
C ASP A 115 7.58 -12.91 2.64
N ALA A 116 6.36 -12.53 3.05
CA ALA A 116 5.13 -12.90 2.37
C ALA A 116 4.99 -12.17 1.03
N LYS A 117 4.27 -12.77 0.08
CA LYS A 117 4.06 -12.22 -1.27
C LYS A 117 2.57 -12.11 -1.57
N ILE A 118 2.11 -10.91 -1.84
CA ILE A 118 0.76 -10.64 -2.33
C ILE A 118 0.85 -10.45 -3.86
N GLY A 119 0.06 -11.21 -4.61
CA GLY A 119 -0.02 -11.11 -6.06
C GLY A 119 -0.63 -9.78 -6.52
N ALA A 120 -0.31 -9.38 -7.76
CA ALA A 120 -0.89 -8.20 -8.36
C ALA A 120 -2.42 -8.31 -8.45
N GLY A 121 -3.11 -7.20 -8.18
CA GLY A 121 -4.57 -7.11 -8.18
C GLY A 121 -5.29 -7.92 -7.08
N ALA A 122 -4.57 -8.46 -6.09
CA ALA A 122 -5.18 -9.27 -5.06
C ALA A 122 -6.02 -8.44 -4.07
N LEU A 123 -7.17 -8.97 -3.63
CA LEU A 123 -7.95 -8.44 -2.52
C LEU A 123 -7.64 -9.25 -1.25
N VAL A 124 -6.87 -8.65 -0.34
CA VAL A 124 -6.44 -9.30 0.90
C VAL A 124 -7.43 -8.96 2.02
N MET A 125 -8.16 -9.97 2.48
CA MET A 125 -9.22 -9.82 3.51
C MET A 125 -8.91 -10.56 4.82
N LYS A 126 -7.80 -11.29 4.89
CA LYS A 126 -7.37 -12.08 6.04
C LYS A 126 -5.89 -11.89 6.28
N GLU A 127 -5.45 -12.18 7.50
CA GLU A 127 -4.03 -12.26 7.83
C GLU A 127 -3.30 -13.23 6.90
N VAL A 128 -2.04 -12.90 6.60
CA VAL A 128 -1.15 -13.68 5.74
C VAL A 128 0.07 -14.03 6.58
N TYR A 129 0.40 -15.30 6.66
CA TYR A 129 1.53 -15.75 7.48
C TYR A 129 2.87 -15.50 6.77
N PRO A 130 3.98 -15.51 7.52
CA PRO A 130 5.31 -15.38 6.93
C PRO A 130 5.55 -16.39 5.81
N PHE A 131 6.27 -15.96 4.77
CA PHE A 131 6.63 -16.76 3.59
C PHE A 131 5.44 -17.25 2.72
N GLU A 132 4.19 -16.93 3.06
CA GLU A 132 3.05 -17.30 2.25
C GLU A 132 2.95 -16.49 0.96
N VAL A 133 2.32 -17.07 -0.06
CA VAL A 133 1.98 -16.39 -1.30
C VAL A 133 0.47 -16.34 -1.45
N VAL A 134 -0.09 -15.14 -1.51
CA VAL A 134 -1.51 -14.89 -1.74
C VAL A 134 -1.71 -14.43 -3.17
N VAL A 135 -2.59 -15.09 -3.91
CA VAL A 135 -2.97 -14.68 -5.27
C VAL A 135 -4.49 -14.73 -5.40
N CYS A 136 -5.05 -13.87 -6.25
CA CYS A 136 -6.43 -14.00 -6.68
C CYS A 136 -6.51 -14.95 -7.87
N LYS A 137 -7.33 -16.00 -7.73
CA LYS A 137 -7.64 -16.90 -8.83
C LYS A 137 -8.73 -16.27 -9.70
N VAL A 138 -8.47 -16.16 -10.99
CA VAL A 138 -9.49 -15.82 -11.99
C VAL A 138 -9.98 -17.13 -12.58
N ASP A 139 -11.15 -17.60 -12.16
CA ASP A 139 -11.70 -18.90 -12.60
C ASP A 139 -12.07 -18.90 -14.08
N THR A 140 -12.46 -17.75 -14.64
CA THR A 140 -12.75 -17.64 -16.06
C THR A 140 -12.35 -16.25 -16.54
N MET A 141 -11.42 -16.22 -17.49
CA MET A 141 -11.09 -15.00 -18.24
C MET A 141 -11.72 -15.12 -19.63
N LYS A 142 -12.76 -14.32 -19.88
CA LYS A 142 -13.38 -14.25 -21.21
C LYS A 142 -12.64 -13.22 -22.04
N ILE A 143 -11.90 -13.67 -23.04
CA ILE A 143 -11.35 -12.79 -24.07
C ILE A 143 -12.47 -12.51 -25.08
N VAL A 144 -12.90 -11.25 -25.18
CA VAL A 144 -13.84 -10.81 -26.23
C VAL A 144 -13.01 -10.23 -27.37
N SER A 145 -12.78 -11.02 -28.42
CA SER A 145 -12.18 -10.54 -29.66
C SER A 145 -13.19 -9.76 -30.51
N GLY A 146 -12.77 -8.67 -31.17
CA GLY A 146 -13.60 -7.94 -32.14
C GLY A 146 -14.49 -6.83 -31.57
N TRP A 147 -14.32 -6.47 -30.31
CA TRP A 147 -14.97 -5.30 -29.72
C TRP A 147 -14.42 -4.02 -30.39
N GLY A 148 -15.24 -3.36 -31.22
CA GLY A 148 -14.87 -2.11 -31.91
C GLY A 148 -14.72 -2.18 -33.44
N GLY A 149 -15.11 -3.29 -34.10
CA GLY A 149 -15.31 -3.28 -35.56
C GLY A 149 -14.10 -2.90 -36.41
N ARG A 150 -12.88 -3.24 -36.00
CA ARG A 150 -11.68 -3.16 -36.86
C ARG A 150 -10.91 -4.47 -36.76
N ARG A 151 -10.82 -5.14 -37.91
CA ARG A 151 -9.79 -6.14 -38.22
C ARG A 151 -8.56 -5.40 -38.70
#